data_AF-A0A6B3H1G8-F1
#
_entry.id   AF-A0A6B3H1G8-F1
#
_cell.length_a   1.000
_cell.length_b   1.000
_cell.length_c   1.000
_cell.angle_alpha   90.00
_cell.angle_beta   90.00
_cell.angle_gamma   90.00
#
_symmetry.space_group_name_H-M   'P 1'
#
loop_
_entity.id
_entity.type
_entity.pdbx_description
1 polymer ?
#
loop_
_entity_poly.entity_id
_entity_poly.type
_entity_poly.pdbx_seq_one_letter_code
_entity_poly.pdbx_strand_id
1 'polypeptide(L)'
;VILVDDCSSDGTGELARELADRFGGLALTVVTPGEPEPGWTGKLWALRHGIALARLHKPDFLLLTDADIAHEPDSLRDLVAAAGTEGPDGFDLVSQMA
;
A
#
# COMPACT_ATOMS: atom_id res chain seq x y z
N VAL A 1 -1.60 -4.73 6.06
CA VAL A 1 -1.39 -3.42 5.41
C VAL A 1 -0.04 -2.90 5.84
N ILE A 2 0.80 -2.44 4.91
CA ILE A 2 2.08 -1.78 5.22
C ILE A 2 1.91 -0.32 4.86
N LEU A 3 1.96 0.55 5.87
CA LEU A 3 1.98 2.00 5.67
C LEU A 3 3.43 2.46 5.80
N VAL A 4 3.93 3.10 4.75
CA VAL A 4 5.29 3.64 4.71
C VAL A 4 5.20 5.15 4.94
N ASP A 5 5.60 5.58 6.12
CA ASP A 5 5.70 6.99 6.47
C ASP A 5 7.02 7.55 5.92
N ASP A 6 6.93 8.36 4.87
CA ASP A 6 8.06 8.97 4.16
C ASP A 6 8.59 10.22 4.89
N CYS A 7 8.92 10.05 6.16
CA CYS A 7 9.45 11.10 7.05
C CYS A 7 8.47 12.27 7.27
N SER A 8 7.18 11.98 7.51
CA SER A 8 6.21 13.01 7.88
C SER A 8 6.61 13.71 9.19
N SER A 9 6.42 15.03 9.26
CA SER A 9 6.75 15.84 10.44
C SER A 9 5.54 16.23 11.29
N ASP A 10 4.35 15.82 10.88
CA ASP A 10 3.06 16.18 11.48
C ASP A 10 2.45 15.08 12.37
N GLY A 11 3.19 13.98 12.57
CA GLY A 11 2.73 12.84 13.38
C GLY A 11 1.87 11.83 12.62
N THR A 12 1.80 11.89 11.28
CA THR A 12 1.02 10.96 10.44
C THR A 12 1.26 9.48 10.81
N GLY A 13 2.52 9.06 11.00
CA GLY A 13 2.84 7.69 11.37
C GLY A 13 2.33 7.26 12.76
N GLU A 14 2.29 8.18 13.73
CA GLU A 14 1.74 7.91 15.07
C GLU A 14 0.21 7.83 15.01
N LEU A 15 -0.43 8.79 14.36
CA LEU A 15 -1.87 8.82 14.15
C LEU A 15 -2.38 7.53 13.48
N ALA A 16 -1.67 7.03 12.47
CA ALA A 16 -2.04 5.79 11.81
C ALA A 16 -2.07 4.58 12.77
N ARG A 17 -1.11 4.49 13.70
CA ARG A 17 -1.08 3.42 14.72
C ARG A 17 -2.25 3.55 15.68
N GLU A 18 -2.50 4.77 16.18
CA GLU A 18 -3.61 5.05 17.10
C GLU A 18 -4.97 4.69 16.48
N LEU A 19 -5.18 5.01 15.20
CA LEU A 19 -6.41 4.68 14.49
C LEU A 19 -6.60 3.16 14.34
N ALA A 20 -5.53 2.43 14.03
CA ALA A 20 -5.58 0.97 13.95
C ALA A 20 -5.91 0.32 15.30
N ASP A 21 -5.32 0.81 16.40
CA ASP A 21 -5.60 0.32 17.74
C ASP A 21 -7.04 0.65 18.19
N ARG A 22 -7.52 1.85 17.85
CA ARG A 22 -8.85 2.33 18.26
C ARG A 22 -10.00 1.65 17.53
N PHE A 23 -9.89 1.50 16.22
CA PHE A 23 -10.99 1.02 15.37
C PHE A 23 -10.85 -0.45 14.97
N GLY A 24 -9.66 -1.04 15.15
CA GLY A 24 -9.36 -2.39 14.69
C GLY A 24 -9.35 -2.50 13.16
N GLY A 25 -9.40 -3.73 12.64
CA GLY A 25 -9.42 -4.01 11.20
C GLY A 25 -8.25 -4.89 10.75
N LEU A 26 -7.76 -4.64 9.53
CA LEU A 26 -6.60 -5.36 9.01
C LEU A 26 -5.34 -5.02 9.82
N ALA A 27 -4.48 -6.01 10.05
CA ALA A 27 -3.20 -5.79 10.70
C ALA A 27 -2.40 -4.69 9.96
N LEU A 28 -2.01 -3.64 10.69
CA LEU A 28 -1.26 -2.50 10.18
C LEU A 28 0.19 -2.56 10.67
N THR A 29 1.13 -2.47 9.74
CA THR A 29 2.55 -2.27 10.03
C THR A 29 2.94 -0.89 9.52
N VAL A 30 3.34 0.01 10.42
CA VAL A 30 3.84 1.35 10.07
C VAL A 30 5.36 1.36 10.12
N VAL A 31 6.01 1.69 9.01
CA VAL A 31 7.46 1.76 8.87
C VAL A 31 7.91 3.13 8.38
N THR A 32 9.14 3.51 8.72
CA THR A 32 9.78 4.74 8.25
C THR A 32 11.11 4.35 7.61
N PRO A 33 11.29 4.51 6.29
CA PRO A 33 12.49 4.06 5.58
C PRO A 33 13.69 4.98 5.82
N GLY A 34 13.49 6.13 6.46
CA GLY A 34 14.49 7.19 6.61
C GLY A 34 14.64 8.01 5.34
N GLU A 35 15.69 8.85 5.29
CA GLU A 35 15.95 9.71 4.14
C GLU A 35 16.21 8.91 2.85
N PRO A 36 15.69 9.36 1.69
CA PRO A 36 15.95 8.71 0.41
C PRO A 36 17.44 8.69 0.03
N GLU A 37 17.91 7.55 -0.51
CA GLU A 37 19.23 7.48 -1.15
C GLU A 37 19.37 8.52 -2.28
N PRO A 38 20.59 9.02 -2.57
CA PRO A 38 20.80 9.97 -3.67
C PRO A 38 20.19 9.48 -4.99
N GLY A 39 19.39 10.33 -5.63
CA GLY A 39 18.69 10.01 -6.88
C GLY A 39 17.27 9.46 -6.70
N TRP A 40 16.82 9.22 -5.47
CA TRP A 40 15.43 8.86 -5.17
C TRP A 40 14.60 10.06 -4.74
N THR A 41 13.31 10.04 -5.10
CA THR A 41 12.30 10.91 -4.51
C THR A 41 11.62 10.20 -3.36
N GLY A 42 11.11 10.95 -2.38
CA GLY A 42 10.49 10.41 -1.18
C GLY A 42 9.41 9.35 -1.47
N LYS A 43 8.38 9.68 -2.27
CA LYS A 43 7.30 8.73 -2.60
C LYS A 43 7.82 7.43 -3.23
N LEU A 44 8.76 7.51 -4.17
CA LEU A 44 9.31 6.32 -4.82
C LEU A 44 10.23 5.52 -3.90
N TRP A 45 10.95 6.20 -3.00
CA TRP A 45 11.74 5.57 -1.94
C TRP A 45 10.84 4.80 -0.96
N ALA A 46 9.75 5.42 -0.52
CA ALA A 46 8.74 4.81 0.32
C ALA A 46 8.09 3.59 -0.36
N LEU A 47 7.67 3.72 -1.62
CA LEU A 47 7.11 2.60 -2.39
C LEU A 47 8.11 1.45 -2.54
N ARG A 48 9.37 1.74 -2.90
CA ARG A 48 10.43 0.71 -3.00
C ARG A 48 10.57 -0.05 -1.68
N HIS A 49 10.60 0.66 -0.56
CA HIS A 49 10.74 0.04 0.76
C HIS A 49 9.51 -0.80 1.13
N GLY A 50 8.30 -0.27 0.91
CA GLY A 50 7.05 -0.97 1.15
C GLY A 50 6.92 -2.25 0.31
N ILE A 51 7.28 -2.21 -0.97
CA ILE A 51 7.28 -3.38 -1.86
C ILE A 51 8.29 -4.43 -1.38
N ALA A 52 9.49 -4.02 -0.95
CA ALA A 52 10.50 -4.95 -0.44
C ALA A 52 10.00 -5.69 0.82
N LEU A 53 9.34 -4.99 1.74
CA LEU A 53 8.75 -5.59 2.94
C LEU A 53 7.56 -6.50 2.59
N ALA A 54 6.66 -6.05 1.71
CA ALA A 54 5.50 -6.83 1.30
C ALA A 54 5.91 -8.18 0.67
N ARG A 55 6.98 -8.17 -0.15
CA ARG A 55 7.49 -9.39 -0.80
C ARG A 55 8.00 -10.45 0.17
N LEU A 56 8.34 -10.11 1.42
CA LEU A 56 8.67 -11.10 2.45
C LEU A 56 7.51 -12.05 2.75
N HIS A 57 6.27 -11.61 2.50
CA HIS A 57 5.05 -12.39 2.67
C HIS A 57 4.64 -13.17 1.42
N LYS A 58 5.38 -13.04 0.31
CA LYS A 58 5.11 -13.69 -0.99
C LYS A 58 3.65 -13.53 -1.46
N PRO A 59 3.12 -12.29 -1.55
CA PRO A 59 1.75 -12.09 -2.00
C PRO A 59 1.63 -12.35 -3.50
N ASP A 60 0.46 -12.82 -3.93
CA ASP A 60 0.12 -12.97 -5.36
C ASP A 60 -0.06 -11.60 -6.05
N PHE A 61 -0.60 -10.62 -5.32
CA PHE A 61 -0.83 -9.26 -5.80
C PHE A 61 -0.31 -8.20 -4.84
N LEU A 62 0.12 -7.06 -5.37
CA LEU A 62 0.45 -5.87 -4.61
C LEU A 62 -0.54 -4.75 -4.97
N LEU A 63 -1.28 -4.27 -3.97
CA LEU A 63 -2.05 -3.03 -4.08
C LEU A 63 -1.18 -1.87 -3.60
N LEU A 64 -0.92 -0.93 -4.50
CA LEU A 64 -0.33 0.37 -4.16
C LEU A 64 -1.47 1.39 -4.16
N THR A 65 -1.68 2.05 -3.03
CA THR A 65 -2.75 3.04 -2.87
C THR A 65 -2.23 4.23 -2.08
N ASP A 66 -2.69 5.43 -2.45
CA ASP A 66 -2.36 6.65 -1.74
C ASP A 66 -3.22 6.78 -0.47
N ALA A 67 -2.70 7.45 0.56
CA ALA A 67 -3.36 7.52 1.87
C ALA A 67 -4.69 8.30 1.86
N ASP A 68 -4.94 9.09 0.81
CA ASP A 68 -6.17 9.87 0.59
C ASP A 68 -7.21 9.14 -0.28
N ILE A 69 -6.93 7.90 -0.71
CA ILE A 69 -7.87 7.09 -1.49
C ILE A 69 -8.72 6.25 -0.54
N ALA A 70 -10.04 6.45 -0.60
CA ALA A 70 -11.02 5.60 0.06
C ALA A 70 -11.48 4.50 -0.90
N HIS A 71 -11.42 3.25 -0.46
CA HIS A 71 -11.91 2.10 -1.21
C HIS A 71 -13.33 1.75 -0.79
N GLU A 72 -14.22 1.56 -1.76
CA GLU A 72 -15.52 0.91 -1.54
C GLU A 72 -15.33 -0.54 -1.08
N PRO A 73 -16.30 -1.14 -0.35
CA PRO A 73 -16.18 -2.47 0.25
C PRO A 73 -15.74 -3.57 -0.72
N ASP A 74 -16.14 -3.50 -1.99
CA ASP A 74 -15.85 -4.51 -3.01
C ASP A 74 -14.66 -4.16 -3.91
N SER A 75 -14.07 -2.95 -3.79
CA SER A 75 -13.01 -2.44 -4.68
C SER A 75 -11.83 -3.41 -4.84
N LEU A 76 -11.33 -3.98 -3.73
CA LEU A 76 -10.20 -4.92 -3.77
C LEU A 76 -10.58 -6.24 -4.44
N ARG A 77 -11.83 -6.70 -4.26
CA ARG A 77 -12.31 -7.94 -4.87
C ARG A 77 -12.40 -7.77 -6.38
N ASP A 78 -12.92 -6.64 -6.84
CA ASP A 78 -13.06 -6.33 -8.26
C ASP A 78 -11.70 -6.19 -8.94
N LEU A 79 -10.72 -5.54 -8.29
CA LEU A 79 -9.35 -5.46 -8.77
C LEU A 79 -8.70 -6.83 -8.94
N VAL A 80 -8.84 -7.72 -7.94
CA VAL A 80 -8.27 -9.08 -8.01
C VAL A 80 -9.00 -9.93 -9.05
N ALA A 81 -10.32 -9.81 -9.17
CA ALA A 81 -11.09 -10.53 -10.18
C ALA A 81 -10.67 -10.12 -11.60
N ALA A 82 -10.45 -8.84 -11.84
CA ALA A 82 -9.95 -8.32 -13.11
C ALA A 82 -8.51 -8.75 -13.40
N ALA A 83 -7.65 -8.88 -12.38
CA ALA A 83 -6.28 -9.35 -12.57
C ALA A 83 -6.22 -10.88 -12.77
N GLY A 84 -7.15 -11.63 -12.17
CA GLY A 84 -7.17 -13.09 -12.15
C GLY A 84 -7.96 -13.77 -13.29
N THR A 85 -8.50 -13.02 -14.26
CA THR A 85 -9.16 -13.61 -15.43
C THR A 85 -8.17 -14.41 -16.28
N GLU A 86 -8.35 -15.73 -16.36
CA GLU A 86 -7.55 -16.58 -17.27
C GLU A 86 -7.88 -16.27 -18.74
N GLY A 87 -6.85 -16.03 -19.57
CA GLY A 87 -6.99 -15.76 -21.01
C GLY A 87 -6.36 -14.43 -21.44
N PRO A 88 -6.61 -13.96 -22.68
CA PRO A 88 -6.09 -12.68 -23.18
C PRO A 88 -6.59 -11.44 -22.42
N ASP A 89 -7.55 -11.62 -21.52
CA ASP A 89 -8.15 -10.59 -20.65
C ASP A 89 -7.57 -10.59 -19.22
N GLY A 90 -6.54 -11.40 -18.95
CA GLY A 90 -5.78 -11.34 -17.69
C GLY A 90 -4.81 -10.17 -17.71
N PHE A 91 -4.86 -9.32 -16.67
CA PHE A 91 -4.04 -8.12 -16.60
C PHE A 91 -2.96 -8.23 -15.51
N ASP A 92 -1.70 -8.03 -15.90
CA ASP A 92 -0.57 -7.92 -14.95
C ASP A 92 -0.65 -6.66 -14.07
N LEU A 93 -1.37 -5.64 -14.54
CA LEU A 93 -1.60 -4.36 -13.86
C LEU A 93 -3.04 -3.91 -14.08
N VAL A 94 -3.76 -3.70 -12.99
CA VAL A 94 -5.13 -3.16 -12.99
C VAL A 94 -5.16 -1.86 -12.21
N SER A 95 -5.77 -0.83 -12.78
CA SER A 95 -6.06 0.43 -12.11
C SER A 95 -7.52 0.80 -12.38
N GLN A 96 -8.29 0.98 -11.32
CA GLN A 96 -9.69 1.41 -11.40
C GLN A 96 -9.87 2.65 -10.54
N MET A 97 -10.61 3.62 -11.07
CA MET A 97 -11.05 4.77 -10.30
C MET A 97 -12.28 4.35 -9.51
N ALA A 98 -12.26 4.57 -8.20
CA ALA A 98 -13.43 4.41 -7.33
C ALA A 98 -14.48 5.47 -7.63
#